data_AF-A0A519RWR6-F1
#
_entry.id   AF-A0A519RWR6-F1
#
_cell.length_a   1.000
_cell.length_b   1.000
_cell.length_c   1.000
_cell.angle_alpha   90.00
_cell.angle_beta   90.00
_cell.angle_gamma   90.00
#
_symmetry.space_group_name_H-M   'P 1'
#
loop_
_entity.id
_entity.type
_entity.pdbx_description
1 polymer ?
#
loop_
_entity_poly.entity_id
_entity_poly.type
_entity_poly.pdbx_seq_one_letter_code
_entity_poly.pdbx_strand_id
1 'polypeptide(L)' 'TEELLGLTLGFYQEAKTAKAYDKVDQIRAALKSQGIVIKDTKTWVEWAYSEE' A
#
# COMPACT_ATOMS: atom_id res chain seq x y z
N THR A 1 -4.02 -7.26 -14.29
CA THR A 1 -2.83 -7.01 -13.44
C THR A 1 -3.04 -5.83 -12.50
N GLU A 2 -3.82 -4.79 -12.85
CA GLU A 2 -4.14 -3.65 -11.96
C GLU A 2 -5.10 -3.97 -10.80
N GLU A 3 -5.97 -4.98 -10.92
CA GLU A 3 -6.94 -5.33 -9.87
C GLU A 3 -6.29 -5.75 -8.54
N LEU A 4 -5.17 -6.48 -8.61
CA LEU A 4 -4.45 -6.91 -7.41
C LEU A 4 -3.91 -5.70 -6.64
N LEU A 5 -3.41 -4.71 -7.38
CA LEU A 5 -2.92 -3.47 -6.79
C LEU A 5 -4.05 -2.69 -6.12
N GLY A 6 -5.18 -2.52 -6.80
CA GLY A 6 -6.39 -1.89 -6.24
C GLY A 6 -6.87 -2.59 -4.96
N LEU A 7 -6.89 -3.93 -4.94
CA LEU A 7 -7.20 -4.72 -3.74
C LEU A 7 -6.20 -4.48 -2.62
N THR A 8 -4.91 -4.45 -2.93
CA THR A 8 -3.84 -4.25 -1.92
C THR A 8 -3.91 -2.85 -1.30
N LEU A 9 -4.25 -1.83 -2.10
CA LEU A 9 -4.53 -0.48 -1.65
C LEU A 9 -5.78 -0.40 -0.77
N GLY A 10 -6.85 -1.10 -1.14
CA GLY A 10 -8.05 -1.23 -0.30
C GLY A 10 -7.72 -1.85 1.06
N PHE A 11 -6.97 -2.95 1.07
CA PHE A 11 -6.52 -3.60 2.32
C PHE A 11 -5.61 -2.70 3.15
N TYR A 12 -4.74 -1.91 2.52
CA TYR A 12 -3.89 -0.94 3.20
C TYR A 12 -4.73 0.13 3.91
N GLN A 13 -5.76 0.65 3.23
CA GLN A 13 -6.66 1.68 3.77
C GLN A 13 -7.56 1.14 4.88
N GLU A 14 -8.07 -0.09 4.74
CA GLU A 14 -8.80 -0.79 5.81
C GLU A 14 -7.91 -1.08 7.02
N ALA A 15 -6.70 -1.59 6.81
CA ALA A 15 -5.75 -1.86 7.89
C ALA A 15 -5.39 -0.59 8.66
N LYS A 16 -5.21 0.53 7.95
CA LYS A 16 -4.97 1.85 8.56
C LYS A 16 -6.19 2.34 9.36
N THR A 17 -7.40 2.17 8.82
CA THR A 17 -8.65 2.51 9.51
C THR A 17 -8.84 1.67 10.77
N ALA A 18 -8.52 0.39 10.70
CA ALA A 18 -8.53 -0.55 11.82
C ALA A 18 -7.35 -0.37 12.80
N LYS A 19 -6.44 0.59 12.55
CA LYS A 19 -5.18 0.81 13.31
C LYS A 19 -4.31 -0.45 13.43
N ALA A 20 -4.39 -1.34 12.45
CA ALA A 20 -3.58 -2.54 12.36
C ALA A 20 -2.21 -2.23 11.74
N TYR A 21 -1.36 -1.50 12.47
CA TYR A 21 -0.05 -1.04 12.00
C TYR A 21 0.85 -2.18 11.49
N ASP A 22 0.76 -3.37 12.12
CA ASP A 22 1.52 -4.56 11.69
C ASP A 22 1.18 -4.99 10.25
N LYS A 23 -0.11 -4.95 9.89
CA LYS A 23 -0.58 -5.30 8.54
C LYS A 23 -0.18 -4.24 7.52
N VAL A 24 -0.28 -2.97 7.91
CA VAL A 24 0.14 -1.83 7.09
C VAL A 24 1.62 -1.96 6.71
N ASP A 25 2.48 -2.32 7.68
CA ASP A 25 3.90 -2.52 7.44
C ASP A 25 4.19 -3.74 6.57
N GLN A 26 3.49 -4.85 6.77
CA GLN A 26 3.61 -6.03 5.90
C GLN A 26 3.25 -5.71 4.44
N ILE A 27 2.14 -5.00 4.22
CA ILE A 27 1.70 -4.59 2.88
C ILE A 27 2.72 -3.63 2.26
N ARG A 28 3.23 -2.67 3.04
CA ARG A 28 4.26 -1.72 2.58
C ARG A 28 5.56 -2.43 2.19
N ALA A 29 5.98 -3.43 2.97
CA ALA A 29 7.17 -4.22 2.66
C ALA A 29 6.99 -5.07 1.40
N ALA A 30 5.83 -5.72 1.25
CA ALA A 30 5.50 -6.54 0.08
C ALA A 30 5.46 -5.70 -1.21
N LEU A 31 4.86 -4.50 -1.15
CA LEU A 31 4.81 -3.58 -2.30
C LEU A 31 6.19 -3.02 -2.62
N LYS A 32 6.98 -2.63 -1.60
CA LYS A 32 8.36 -2.16 -1.80
C LYS A 32 9.25 -3.23 -2.43
N SER A 33 9.06 -4.51 -2.09
CA SER A 33 9.79 -5.63 -2.71
C SER A 33 9.48 -5.81 -4.20
N GLN A 34 8.29 -5.36 -4.63
CA GLN A 34 7.86 -5.36 -6.02
C GLN A 34 8.23 -4.06 -6.76
N GLY A 35 9.00 -3.17 -6.13
CA GLY A 35 9.32 -1.85 -6.68
C GLY A 35 8.18 -0.84 -6.56
N ILE A 36 7.11 -1.13 -5.82
CA ILE A 36 5.98 -0.20 -5.65
C ILE A 36 6.13 0.53 -4.32
N VAL A 37 6.23 1.85 -4.39
CA VAL A 37 6.31 2.71 -3.20
C VAL A 37 4.92 3.25 -2.90
N ILE A 38 4.38 2.91 -1.72
CA ILE A 38 3.15 3.52 -1.21
C ILE A 38 3.51 4.81 -0.47
N LYS A 39 2.89 5.92 -0.86
CA LYS A 39 2.94 7.22 -0.21
C LYS A 39 1.58 7.52 0.40
N ASP A 40 1.57 7.55 1.72
CA ASP A 40 0.35 7.71 2.47
C ASP A 40 0.15 9.20 2.80
N THR A 41 -0.87 9.83 2.20
CA THR A 41 -1.22 11.22 2.52
C THR A 41 -2.42 11.26 3.48
N LYS A 42 -2.73 12.44 4.00
CA LYS A 42 -3.79 12.63 5.00
C LYS A 42 -5.20 12.33 4.46
N THR A 43 -5.35 12.33 3.14
CA THR A 43 -6.63 12.21 2.43
C THR A 43 -6.63 11.08 1.41
N TRP A 44 -5.48 10.68 0.86
CA TRP A 44 -5.39 9.66 -0.19
C TRP A 44 -4.14 8.78 -0.08
N VAL A 45 -4.23 7.55 -0.56
CA VAL A 45 -3.08 6.66 -0.67
C VAL A 45 -2.58 6.75 -2.12
N GLU A 46 -1.46 7.43 -2.31
CA GLU A 46 -0.78 7.50 -3.60
C GLU A 46 0.23 6.34 -3.69
N TRP A 47 0.35 5.73 -4.85
CA TRP A 47 1.34 4.68 -5.10
C TRP A 47 2.10 5.01 -6.38
N ALA A 48 3.40 4.72 -6.40
CA ALA A 48 4.26 4.96 -7.54
C ALA A 48 5.14 3.73 -7.79
N TYR A 49 5.31 3.37 -9.07
CA TYR A 49 6.35 2.42 -9.48
C TYR A 49 7.70 3.11 -9.38
N SER A 50 8.61 2.52 -8.62
CA SER A 50 10.03 2.80 -8.69
C SER A 50 10.57 2.00 -9.86
N GLU A 51 10.65 2.63 -11.03
CA GLU A 51 11.49 2.13 -12.11
C GLU A 51 12.95 2.48 -11.73
N GLU A 52 13.73 1.46 -11.35
CA GLU A 52 15.19 1.51 -11.35
C GLU A 52 15.71 0.83 -12.62
#